data_AF-A0A9D2SBU1-F1
#
_entry.id   AF-A0A9D2SBU1-F1
#
_cell.length_a   1.000
_cell.length_b   1.000
_cell.length_c   1.000
_cell.angle_alpha   90.00
_cell.angle_beta   90.00
_cell.angle_gamma   90.00
#
_symmetry.space_group_name_H-M   'P 1'
#
loop_
_entity.id
_entity.type
_entity.pdbx_description
1 polymer ?
#
loop_
_entity_poly.entity_id
_entity_poly.type
_entity_poly.pdbx_seq_one_letter_code
_entity_poly.pdbx_strand_id
1 'polypeptide(L)'
;MRKTMEWLLTMRAEVPGLTEVLLADGGESTYEEIISMAMISKAMQGDVAAYNAIKATVGQTDKTEEDLEEQKIRTDRAKRARDQEVGNVDSGEENIQSFLRAINPTKEDLEDLFGEGEDDAEETEETGEV
;
A
#
# COMPACT_ATOMS: atom_id res chain seq x y z
N MET A 1 23.64 -14.27 9.71
CA MET A 1 23.96 -12.97 10.33
C MET A 1 22.87 -12.48 11.26
N ARG A 2 21.57 -12.49 10.88
CA ARG A 2 20.49 -12.09 11.80
C ARG A 2 20.43 -12.95 13.09
N LYS A 3 20.33 -14.27 12.95
CA LYS A 3 20.30 -15.21 14.09
C LYS A 3 21.49 -15.09 15.04
N THR A 4 22.69 -14.86 14.50
CA THR A 4 23.91 -14.66 15.30
C THR A 4 23.87 -13.35 16.06
N MET A 5 23.27 -12.30 15.50
CA MET A 5 23.12 -11.01 16.18
C MET A 5 22.05 -11.08 17.27
N GLU A 6 20.90 -11.69 16.97
CA GLU A 6 19.84 -11.94 17.97
C GLU A 6 20.40 -12.67 19.18
N TRP A 7 21.17 -13.75 18.95
CA TRP A 7 21.82 -14.49 20.01
C TRP A 7 22.81 -13.65 20.84
N LEU A 8 23.63 -12.81 20.18
CA LEU A 8 24.56 -11.92 20.88
C LEU A 8 23.83 -10.87 21.72
N LEU A 9 22.73 -10.31 21.23
CA LEU A 9 21.97 -9.27 21.91
C LEU A 9 21.29 -9.77 23.19
N THR A 10 20.82 -11.02 23.20
CA THR A 10 20.22 -11.65 24.39
C THR A 10 21.26 -12.17 25.40
N MET A 11 22.55 -12.18 25.04
CA MET A 11 23.59 -12.65 25.94
C MET A 11 23.83 -11.63 27.06
N ARG A 12 24.04 -12.12 28.29
CA ARG A 12 24.37 -11.28 29.44
C ARG A 12 25.80 -10.76 29.33
N ALA A 13 25.97 -9.49 29.66
CA ALA A 13 27.25 -8.81 29.72
C ALA A 13 27.33 -7.95 30.97
N GLU A 14 28.53 -7.66 31.42
CA GLU A 14 28.76 -6.79 32.58
C GLU A 14 29.54 -5.56 32.12
N VAL A 15 28.92 -4.40 32.28
CA VAL A 15 29.54 -3.10 32.03
C VAL A 15 29.43 -2.26 33.30
N PRO A 16 30.57 -1.86 33.90
CA PRO A 16 30.58 -1.07 35.13
C PRO A 16 29.73 0.19 35.02
N GLY A 17 28.89 0.45 36.04
CA GLY A 17 28.00 1.60 36.11
C GLY A 17 26.70 1.49 35.30
N LEU A 18 26.65 0.72 34.20
CA LEU A 18 25.41 0.51 33.44
C LEU A 18 24.64 -0.73 33.91
N THR A 19 25.35 -1.84 34.15
CA THR A 19 24.76 -3.08 34.67
C THR A 19 24.11 -2.88 36.03
N GLU A 20 24.74 -2.12 36.92
CA GLU A 20 24.18 -1.83 38.25
C GLU A 20 22.88 -1.05 38.18
N VAL A 21 22.81 -0.05 37.29
CA VAL A 21 21.59 0.75 37.07
C VAL A 21 20.48 -0.12 36.49
N LEU A 22 20.80 -0.96 35.50
CA LEU A 22 19.83 -1.86 34.88
C LEU A 22 19.26 -2.87 35.90
N LEU A 23 20.13 -3.48 36.70
CA LEU A 23 19.71 -4.43 37.73
C LEU A 23 18.92 -3.74 38.87
N ALA A 24 19.27 -2.48 39.21
CA ALA A 24 18.56 -1.71 40.22
C ALA A 24 17.13 -1.34 39.79
N ASP A 25 16.93 -1.03 38.51
CA ASP A 25 15.61 -0.75 37.92
C ASP A 25 14.80 -2.02 37.59
N GLY A 26 15.35 -3.21 37.90
CA GLY A 26 14.69 -4.50 37.69
C GLY A 26 14.76 -5.03 36.25
N GLY A 27 15.61 -4.44 35.41
CA GLY A 27 15.92 -4.94 34.08
C GLY A 27 16.96 -6.06 34.08
N GLU A 28 17.25 -6.63 32.92
CA GLU A 28 18.36 -7.55 32.75
C GLU A 28 19.63 -6.80 32.30
N SER A 29 20.78 -7.49 32.36
CA SER A 29 22.07 -6.96 31.90
C SER A 29 22.45 -7.63 30.58
N THR A 30 21.53 -7.65 29.61
CA THR A 30 21.82 -8.15 28.26
C THR A 30 22.56 -7.09 27.44
N TYR A 31 23.25 -7.51 26.37
CA TYR A 31 23.89 -6.56 25.46
C TYR A 31 22.89 -5.55 24.90
N GLU A 32 21.67 -5.97 24.60
CA GLU A 32 20.61 -5.08 24.11
C GLU A 32 20.27 -3.96 25.10
N GLU A 33 20.05 -4.30 26.37
CA GLU A 33 19.69 -3.32 27.40
C GLU A 33 20.84 -2.37 27.72
N ILE A 34 22.06 -2.89 27.79
CA ILE A 34 23.26 -2.08 28.04
C ILE A 34 23.51 -1.10 26.89
N ILE A 35 23.40 -1.57 25.64
CA ILE A 35 23.57 -0.72 24.45
C ILE A 35 22.46 0.33 24.40
N SER A 36 21.22 -0.04 24.75
CA SER A 36 20.08 0.88 24.79
C SER A 36 20.29 1.96 25.86
N MET A 37 20.69 1.59 27.07
CA MET A 37 20.99 2.54 28.15
C MET A 37 22.16 3.46 27.78
N ALA A 38 23.21 2.94 27.15
CA ALA A 38 24.33 3.74 26.66
C ALA A 38 23.90 4.74 25.57
N MET A 39 23.00 4.32 24.65
CA MET A 39 22.42 5.23 23.66
C MET A 39 21.56 6.32 24.31
N ILE A 40 20.74 5.97 25.31
CA ILE A 40 19.93 6.95 26.06
C ILE A 40 20.85 7.96 26.74
N SER A 41 21.92 7.50 27.40
CA SER A 41 22.90 8.38 28.04
C SER A 41 23.56 9.33 27.04
N LYS A 42 23.92 8.87 25.83
CA LYS A 42 24.43 9.73 24.76
C LYS A 42 23.40 10.74 24.26
N ALA A 43 22.15 10.33 24.09
CA ALA A 43 21.07 11.24 23.69
C ALA A 43 20.85 12.33 24.75
N MET A 44 20.93 11.98 26.05
CA MET A 44 20.86 12.94 27.16
C MET A 44 22.01 13.96 27.14
N GLN A 45 23.17 13.57 26.59
CA GLN A 45 24.33 14.47 26.39
C GLN A 45 24.19 15.35 25.13
N GLY A 46 23.07 15.27 24.41
CA GLY A 46 22.79 16.07 23.22
C GLY A 46 23.20 15.43 21.90
N ASP A 47 23.52 14.13 21.88
CA ASP A 47 23.79 13.42 20.62
C ASP A 47 22.48 13.19 19.83
N VAL A 48 22.32 13.97 18.77
CA VAL A 48 21.16 13.93 17.87
C VAL A 48 21.04 12.59 17.14
N ALA A 49 22.16 11.92 16.83
CA ALA A 49 22.13 10.62 16.16
C ALA A 49 21.61 9.53 17.10
N ALA A 50 22.05 9.55 18.36
CA ALA A 50 21.53 8.65 19.38
C ALA A 50 20.03 8.88 19.65
N TYR A 51 19.60 10.15 19.72
CA TYR A 51 18.18 10.50 19.86
C TYR A 51 17.33 9.99 18.69
N ASN A 52 17.78 10.22 17.46
CA ASN A 52 17.09 9.73 16.26
C ASN A 52 17.05 8.20 16.18
N ALA A 53 18.11 7.52 16.62
CA ALA A 53 18.13 6.07 16.70
C ALA A 53 17.06 5.56 17.67
N ILE A 54 17.01 6.09 18.89
CA ILE A 54 15.99 5.73 19.90
C ILE A 54 14.58 5.99 19.37
N LYS A 55 14.38 7.17 18.78
CA LYS A 55 13.11 7.59 18.19
C LYS A 55 12.61 6.61 17.12
N ALA A 56 13.51 6.14 16.25
CA ALA A 56 13.19 5.12 15.24
C ALA A 56 12.83 3.77 15.87
N THR A 57 13.52 3.34 16.93
CA THR A 57 13.27 2.06 17.62
C THR A 57 11.95 2.06 18.39
N VAL A 58 11.61 3.18 19.04
CA VAL A 58 10.36 3.36 19.80
C VAL A 58 9.15 3.56 18.86
N GLY A 59 9.39 3.71 17.56
CA GLY A 59 8.33 3.96 16.59
C GLY A 59 7.72 5.36 16.69
N GLN A 60 8.39 6.29 17.38
CA GLN A 60 8.00 7.69 17.39
C GLN A 60 8.40 8.31 16.05
N THR A 61 7.49 8.34 15.09
CA THR A 61 7.72 9.06 13.84
C THR A 61 7.38 10.53 14.02
N ASP A 62 8.16 11.43 13.43
CA ASP A 62 7.76 12.84 13.25
C ASP A 62 6.55 13.00 12.31
N LYS A 63 6.17 11.92 11.65
CA LYS A 63 5.02 11.87 10.76
C LYS A 63 3.76 11.78 11.61
N THR A 64 2.87 12.75 11.43
CA THR A 64 1.50 12.73 11.95
C THR A 64 0.74 11.54 11.37
N GLU A 65 -0.30 11.06 12.07
CA GLU A 65 -1.19 10.02 11.54
C GLU A 65 -1.75 10.38 10.15
N GLU A 66 -2.02 11.67 9.90
CA GLU A 66 -2.42 12.19 8.58
C GLU A 66 -1.38 11.92 7.48
N ASP A 67 -0.08 12.08 7.75
CA ASP A 67 0.99 11.82 6.78
C ASP A 67 1.12 10.33 6.42
N LEU A 68 0.72 9.45 7.34
CA LEU A 68 0.67 8.00 7.12
C LEU A 68 -0.59 7.62 6.33
N GLU A 69 -1.72 8.26 6.60
CA GLU A 69 -2.96 8.08 5.84
C GLU A 69 -2.83 8.59 4.39
N GLU A 70 -2.22 9.77 4.17
CA GLU A 70 -1.97 10.26 2.83
C GLU A 70 -1.05 9.34 2.03
N GLN A 71 -0.01 8.77 2.65
CA GLN A 71 0.85 7.78 1.99
C GLN A 71 0.10 6.49 1.67
N LYS A 72 -0.79 6.03 2.56
CA LYS A 72 -1.68 4.87 2.27
C LYS A 72 -2.58 5.17 1.09
N ILE A 73 -3.24 6.34 1.05
CA ILE A 73 -4.11 6.75 -0.06
C ILE A 73 -3.33 6.85 -1.38
N ARG A 74 -2.11 7.42 -1.35
CA ARG A 74 -1.23 7.48 -2.53
C ARG A 74 -0.85 6.10 -3.04
N THR A 75 -0.52 5.18 -2.12
CA THR A 75 -0.15 3.80 -2.43
C THR A 75 -1.35 3.02 -2.98
N ASP A 76 -2.53 3.19 -2.39
CA ASP A 76 -3.77 2.53 -2.84
C ASP A 76 -4.24 3.06 -4.20
N ARG A 77 -4.10 4.37 -4.46
CA ARG A 77 -4.38 4.94 -5.78
C ARG A 77 -3.39 4.43 -6.83
N ALA A 78 -2.10 4.37 -6.50
CA ALA A 78 -1.08 3.82 -7.39
C ALA A 78 -1.34 2.32 -7.67
N LYS A 79 -1.72 1.55 -6.65
CA LYS A 79 -2.09 0.14 -6.80
C LYS A 79 -3.31 -0.04 -7.69
N ARG A 80 -4.38 0.76 -7.51
CA ARG A 80 -5.57 0.72 -8.37
C ARG A 80 -5.28 1.11 -9.81
N ALA A 81 -4.43 2.11 -10.05
CA ALA A 81 -4.01 2.48 -11.41
C ALA A 81 -3.21 1.35 -12.07
N ARG A 82 -2.31 0.72 -11.30
CA ARG A 82 -1.49 -0.39 -11.75
C ARG A 82 -2.31 -1.67 -11.99
N ASP A 83 -3.39 -1.90 -11.22
CA ASP A 83 -4.33 -3.01 -11.43
C ASP A 83 -5.30 -2.76 -12.60
N GLN A 84 -5.53 -1.49 -13.00
CA GLN A 84 -6.21 -1.15 -14.26
C GLN A 84 -5.28 -1.32 -15.47
N GLU A 85 -4.00 -1.03 -15.33
CA GLU A 85 -3.00 -1.19 -16.39
C GLU A 85 -2.58 -2.66 -16.59
N VAL A 86 -2.45 -3.42 -15.50
CA VAL A 86 -2.25 -4.87 -15.50
C VAL A 86 -3.62 -5.53 -15.46
N GLY A 87 -4.36 -5.39 -16.57
CA GLY A 87 -5.72 -5.90 -16.70
C GLY A 87 -5.84 -7.32 -16.14
N ASN A 88 -6.72 -7.48 -15.15
CA ASN A 88 -7.23 -8.79 -14.78
C ASN A 88 -8.03 -9.34 -15.97
N VAL A 89 -7.35 -10.05 -16.87
CA VAL A 89 -7.86 -10.70 -18.07
C VAL A 89 -8.69 -11.94 -17.72
N ASP A 90 -9.70 -11.78 -16.87
CA ASP A 90 -10.75 -12.78 -16.68
C ASP A 90 -12.12 -12.29 -17.18
N SER A 91 -12.22 -11.03 -17.61
CA SER A 91 -13.35 -10.50 -18.40
C SER A 91 -12.98 -10.27 -19.87
N GLY A 92 -11.90 -10.90 -20.35
CA GLY A 92 -11.37 -10.72 -21.69
C GLY A 92 -12.22 -11.33 -22.80
N GLU A 93 -13.06 -12.32 -22.50
CA GLU A 93 -13.81 -13.02 -23.55
C GLU A 93 -15.06 -12.26 -23.98
N GLU A 94 -15.91 -11.78 -23.07
CA GLU A 94 -17.16 -11.10 -23.45
C GLU A 94 -16.93 -9.76 -24.17
N ASN A 95 -15.94 -8.98 -23.72
CA ASN A 95 -15.64 -7.66 -24.30
C ASN A 95 -14.99 -7.76 -25.68
N ILE A 96 -14.17 -8.79 -25.91
CA ILE A 96 -13.53 -9.02 -27.21
C ILE A 96 -14.54 -9.67 -28.16
N GLN A 97 -15.36 -10.62 -27.69
CA GLN A 97 -16.38 -11.26 -28.52
C GLN A 97 -17.47 -10.27 -28.95
N SER A 98 -17.92 -9.37 -28.06
CA SER A 98 -18.88 -8.32 -28.41
C SER A 98 -18.31 -7.33 -29.43
N PHE A 99 -17.04 -6.94 -29.31
CA PHE A 99 -16.38 -6.09 -30.29
C PHE A 99 -16.16 -6.79 -31.64
N LEU A 100 -15.75 -8.06 -31.64
CA LEU A 100 -15.58 -8.85 -32.87
C LEU A 100 -16.91 -9.11 -33.58
N ARG A 101 -17.99 -9.35 -32.82
CA ARG A 101 -19.36 -9.48 -33.33
C ARG A 101 -19.88 -8.18 -33.94
N ALA A 102 -19.46 -7.02 -33.42
CA ALA A 102 -19.81 -5.72 -34.01
C ALA A 102 -19.11 -5.47 -35.37
N ILE A 103 -17.90 -6.00 -35.58
CA ILE A 103 -17.14 -5.84 -36.84
C ILE A 103 -17.54 -6.92 -37.87
N ASN A 104 -17.81 -8.15 -37.42
CA ASN A 104 -18.32 -9.24 -38.24
C ASN A 104 -19.66 -9.74 -37.67
N PRO A 105 -20.76 -9.01 -37.92
CA PRO A 105 -22.07 -9.41 -37.45
C PRO A 105 -22.49 -10.73 -38.10
N THR A 106 -23.17 -11.57 -37.32
CA THR A 106 -23.72 -12.82 -37.84
C THR A 106 -25.01 -12.54 -38.63
N LYS A 107 -25.49 -13.51 -39.42
CA LYS A 107 -26.72 -13.34 -40.21
C LYS A 107 -27.94 -13.08 -39.34
N GLU A 108 -27.98 -13.68 -38.14
CA GLU A 108 -29.02 -13.44 -37.13
C GLU A 108 -28.96 -12.00 -36.61
N ASP A 109 -27.77 -11.44 -36.34
CA ASP A 109 -27.63 -10.04 -35.89
C ASP A 109 -28.06 -9.02 -36.96
N LEU A 110 -27.90 -9.39 -38.25
CA LEU A 110 -28.36 -8.60 -39.38
C LEU A 110 -29.86 -8.75 -39.62
N GLU A 111 -30.42 -9.94 -39.41
CA GLU A 111 -31.87 -10.18 -39.46
C GLU A 111 -32.59 -9.54 -38.29
N ASP A 112 -32.01 -9.40 -37.10
CA ASP A 112 -32.62 -8.63 -36.00
C ASP A 112 -32.61 -7.12 -36.26
N LEU A 113 -31.64 -6.63 -37.05
CA LEU A 113 -31.50 -5.20 -37.38
C LEU A 113 -32.29 -4.77 -38.63
N PHE A 114 -32.48 -5.70 -39.57
CA PHE A 114 -33.10 -5.45 -40.89
C PHE A 114 -34.25 -6.41 -41.25
N GLY A 115 -34.58 -7.37 -40.38
CA GLY A 115 -35.67 -8.31 -40.57
C GLY A 115 -37.01 -7.72 -40.12
N GLU A 116 -37.99 -7.92 -40.98
CA GLU A 116 -39.30 -7.27 -41.00
C GLU A 116 -40.06 -7.29 -39.67
N GLY A 117 -40.11 -6.14 -39.01
CA GLY A 117 -41.37 -5.57 -38.52
C GLY A 117 -41.77 -4.46 -39.47
N GLU A 118 -42.92 -4.60 -40.13
CA GLU A 118 -43.59 -3.49 -40.82
C GLU A 118 -43.81 -2.34 -39.82
N ASP A 119 -42.92 -1.35 -39.80
CA ASP A 119 -43.27 -0.03 -39.32
C ASP A 119 -42.97 0.97 -40.43
N ASP A 120 -44.08 1.35 -41.04
CA ASP A 120 -44.30 2.37 -42.05
C ASP A 120 -43.38 3.58 -41.83
N ALA A 121 -42.54 3.89 -42.82
CA ALA A 121 -41.75 5.11 -42.87
C ALA A 121 -42.63 6.32 -43.28
N GLU A 122 -43.82 6.43 -42.68
CA GLU A 122 -44.73 7.58 -42.79
C GLU A 122 -45.14 8.06 -41.38
N GLU A 123 -44.17 8.55 -40.59
CA GLU A 123 -44.48 9.48 -39.50
C GLU A 123 -43.97 10.87 -39.90
N THR A 124 -44.83 11.55 -40.65
CA THR A 124 -45.00 13.00 -40.78
C THR A 124 -43.86 13.89 -40.24
N GLU A 125 -43.04 14.42 -41.16
CA GLU A 125 -42.36 15.68 -40.91
C GLU A 125 -43.40 16.80 -40.77
N GLU A 126 -43.76 17.17 -39.53
CA GLU A 126 -44.34 18.49 -39.28
C GLU A 126 -43.19 19.50 -39.28
N THR A 127 -42.87 20.02 -40.46
CA THR A 127 -42.01 21.19 -40.61
C THR A 127 -42.69 22.36 -39.88
N GLY A 128 -42.11 22.78 -38.75
CA GLY A 128 -42.53 24.00 -38.07
C GLY A 128 -42.45 25.19 -39.02
N GLU A 129 -43.60 25.82 -39.26
CA GLU A 129 -43.74 27.04 -40.06
C GLU A 129 -42.97 28.20 -39.40
N VAL A 130 -42.38 29.05 -40.26
CA VAL A 130 -41.51 30.20 -39.94
C VAL A 130 -42.33 31.42 -39.53
#